data_AF-A0AAV5NST3-F1
#
_entry.id   AF-A0AAV5NST3-F1
#
_cell.length_a   1.000
_cell.length_b   1.000
_cell.length_c   1.000
_cell.angle_alpha   90.00
_cell.angle_beta   90.00
_cell.angle_gamma   90.00
#
_symmetry.space_group_name_H-M   'P 1'
#
loop_
_entity.id
_entity.type
_entity.pdbx_description
1 polymer ?
#
loop_
_entity_poly.entity_id
_entity_poly.type
_entity_poly.pdbx_seq_one_letter_code
_entity_poly.pdbx_strand_id
1 'polypeptide(L)'
;MYLYNLIDGVLINGELVKTVSIEPLSNASRDTVVGLVDAQHQHLVNMPDFKPVNDKHTQAIKGLMLLNENAAASISYLGKHHVIFTYGDICDYKITAQDWNVILTASMAVSELHSGNDGEMLA
;
A
#
# COMPACT_ATOMS: atom_id res chain seq x y z
N MET A 1 12.80 9.34 -4.15
CA MET A 1 12.69 8.05 -4.85
C MET A 1 13.68 7.00 -4.35
N TYR A 2 13.18 5.83 -3.96
CA TYR A 2 13.93 4.64 -3.54
C TYR A 2 13.61 3.48 -4.48
N LEU A 3 14.63 2.83 -5.05
CA LEU A 3 14.46 1.77 -6.05
C LEU A 3 14.66 0.39 -5.42
N TYR A 4 13.73 -0.53 -5.68
CA TYR A 4 13.75 -1.90 -5.19
C TYR A 4 13.56 -2.89 -6.34
N ASN A 5 14.14 -4.08 -6.19
CA ASN A 5 13.97 -5.18 -7.14
C ASN A 5 12.78 -6.05 -6.74
N LEU A 6 11.93 -6.33 -7.71
CA LEU A 6 10.87 -7.34 -7.61
C LEU A 6 11.46 -8.73 -7.87
N ILE A 7 10.85 -9.74 -7.27
CA ILE A 7 11.25 -11.14 -7.40
C ILE A 7 10.78 -11.68 -8.76
N ASP A 8 9.46 -11.68 -8.98
CA ASP A 8 8.85 -12.22 -10.19
C ASP A 8 8.80 -11.14 -11.29
N GLY A 9 8.40 -9.94 -10.90
CA GLY A 9 8.17 -8.79 -11.77
C GLY A 9 6.70 -8.63 -12.14
N VAL A 10 6.36 -7.43 -12.61
CA VAL A 10 4.99 -7.03 -13.01
C VAL A 10 4.93 -6.80 -14.51
N LEU A 11 3.87 -7.27 -15.16
CA LEU A 11 3.63 -7.01 -16.58
C LEU A 11 2.88 -5.70 -16.76
N ILE A 12 3.49 -4.74 -17.45
CA ILE A 12 2.87 -3.45 -17.80
C ILE A 12 2.94 -3.31 -19.32
N ASN A 13 1.78 -3.19 -19.97
CA ASN A 13 1.68 -3.05 -21.43
C ASN A 13 2.48 -4.12 -22.20
N GLY A 14 2.55 -5.35 -21.67
CA GLY A 14 3.29 -6.47 -22.25
C GLY A 14 4.79 -6.49 -21.92
N GLU A 15 5.33 -5.50 -21.20
CA GLU A 15 6.71 -5.46 -20.74
C GLU A 15 6.82 -6.01 -19.32
N LEU A 16 7.73 -6.97 -19.11
CA LEU A 16 8.04 -7.48 -17.77
C LEU A 16 8.98 -6.51 -17.08
N VAL A 17 8.49 -5.89 -16.02
CA VAL A 17 9.22 -4.93 -15.20
C VAL A 17 9.63 -5.57 -13.89
N LYS A 18 10.92 -5.49 -13.56
CA LYS A 18 11.48 -6.08 -12.33
C LYS A 18 11.91 -5.07 -11.28
N THR A 19 11.54 -3.80 -11.44
CA THR A 19 11.91 -2.76 -10.49
C THR A 19 10.71 -1.90 -10.12
N VAL A 20 10.70 -1.45 -8.87
CA VAL A 20 9.69 -0.54 -8.33
C VAL A 20 10.38 0.62 -7.64
N SER A 21 9.88 1.82 -7.88
CA SER A 21 10.32 3.03 -7.20
C SER A 21 9.27 3.48 -6.20
N ILE A 22 9.69 3.69 -4.97
CA ILE A 22 8.86 4.11 -3.84
C ILE A 22 9.25 5.52 -3.39
N GLU A 23 8.27 6.34 -3.03
CA GLU A 23 8.46 7.67 -2.46
C GLU A 23 7.68 7.88 -1.17
N PRO A 24 8.21 8.69 -0.23
CA PRO A 24 7.46 9.04 0.96
C PRO A 24 6.22 9.84 0.56
N LEU A 25 5.07 9.46 1.12
CA LEU A 25 3.83 10.18 0.88
C LEU A 25 3.87 11.56 1.54
N SER A 26 3.40 12.56 0.80
CA SER A 26 3.08 13.88 1.36
C SER A 26 1.93 13.78 2.36
N ASN A 27 1.81 14.75 3.27
CA ASN A 27 0.68 14.79 4.21
C ASN A 27 -0.67 14.83 3.48
N ALA A 28 -0.79 15.59 2.39
CA ALA A 28 -2.01 15.65 1.60
C ALA A 28 -2.35 14.29 0.95
N SER A 29 -1.34 13.56 0.49
CA SER A 29 -1.52 12.20 -0.06
C SER A 29 -1.96 11.22 1.04
N ARG A 30 -1.38 11.33 2.24
CA ARG A 30 -1.80 10.52 3.41
C ARG A 30 -3.25 10.79 3.78
N ASP A 31 -3.67 12.05 3.84
CA ASP A 31 -5.06 12.42 4.14
C ASP A 31 -6.03 11.86 3.09
N THR A 32 -5.62 11.89 1.82
CA THR A 32 -6.39 11.28 0.72
C THR A 32 -6.55 9.77 0.91
N VAL A 33 -5.46 9.08 1.26
CA VAL A 33 -5.47 7.65 1.56
C VAL A 33 -6.37 7.32 2.75
N VAL A 34 -6.32 8.12 3.83
CA VAL A 34 -7.21 7.95 4.99
C VAL A 34 -8.68 8.08 4.57
N GLY A 35 -9.02 9.08 3.77
CA GLY A 35 -10.38 9.25 3.24
C GLY A 35 -10.85 8.07 2.38
N LEU A 36 -9.96 7.53 1.53
CA LEU A 36 -10.26 6.35 0.72
C LEU A 36 -10.52 5.12 1.60
N VAL A 37 -9.65 4.88 2.58
CA VAL A 37 -9.77 3.75 3.51
C VAL A 37 -11.03 3.86 4.36
N ASP A 38 -11.39 5.07 4.79
CA ASP A 38 -12.64 5.31 5.50
C ASP A 38 -13.85 4.93 4.65
N ALA A 39 -13.86 5.32 3.37
CA ALA A 39 -14.93 4.95 2.45
C ALA A 39 -14.99 3.44 2.19
N GLN A 40 -13.84 2.78 1.97
CA GLN A 40 -13.76 1.33 1.79
C GLN A 40 -14.23 0.57 3.03
N HIS A 41 -13.77 1.00 4.21
CA HIS A 41 -14.15 0.41 5.48
C HIS A 41 -15.64 0.60 5.75
N GLN A 42 -16.19 1.79 5.50
CA GLN A 42 -17.63 2.05 5.60
C GLN A 42 -18.44 1.16 4.64
N HIS A 43 -17.96 0.98 3.42
CA HIS A 43 -18.60 0.06 2.48
C HIS A 43 -18.63 -1.37 3.03
N LEU A 44 -17.50 -1.88 3.52
CA LEU A 44 -17.37 -3.23 4.06
C LEU A 44 -18.30 -3.46 5.27
N VAL A 45 -18.33 -2.54 6.23
CA VAL A 45 -19.18 -2.71 7.44
C VAL A 45 -20.68 -2.65 7.13
N ASN A 46 -21.06 -2.05 6.00
CA ASN A 46 -22.44 -2.00 5.54
C ASN A 46 -22.83 -3.24 4.70
N MET A 47 -21.90 -4.14 4.38
CA MET A 47 -22.22 -5.39 3.69
C MET A 47 -22.94 -6.36 4.63
N PRO A 48 -24.05 -6.98 4.22
CA PRO A 48 -24.86 -7.86 5.08
C PRO A 48 -24.11 -9.10 5.58
N ASP A 49 -23.11 -9.55 4.84
CA ASP A 49 -22.32 -10.74 5.15
C ASP A 49 -21.07 -10.45 5.98
N PHE A 50 -20.73 -9.18 6.18
CA PHE A 50 -19.58 -8.81 6.99
C PHE A 50 -19.92 -8.86 8.49
N LYS A 51 -19.30 -9.80 9.20
CA LYS A 51 -19.54 -10.03 10.63
C LYS A 51 -18.22 -9.91 11.39
N PRO A 52 -17.89 -8.71 11.92
CA PRO A 52 -16.71 -8.58 12.74
C PRO A 52 -16.88 -9.32 14.06
N VAL A 53 -15.81 -9.96 14.54
CA VAL A 53 -15.81 -10.65 15.85
C VAL A 53 -16.02 -9.67 17.00
N ASN A 54 -15.44 -8.47 16.90
CA ASN A 54 -15.56 -7.36 17.83
C ASN A 54 -15.00 -6.07 17.19
N ASP A 55 -15.04 -4.96 17.94
CA ASP A 55 -14.54 -3.67 17.47
C ASP A 55 -13.05 -3.67 17.13
N LYS A 56 -12.24 -4.46 17.86
CA LYS A 56 -10.80 -4.58 17.58
C LYS A 56 -10.54 -5.29 16.26
N HIS A 57 -11.34 -6.30 15.91
CA HIS A 57 -11.27 -6.98 14.62
C HIS A 57 -11.58 -6.01 13.47
N THR A 58 -12.61 -5.18 13.63
CA THR A 58 -12.96 -4.11 12.68
C THR A 58 -11.82 -3.10 12.52
N GLN A 59 -11.23 -2.64 13.63
CA GLN A 59 -10.09 -1.74 13.60
C GLN A 59 -8.84 -2.36 12.95
N ALA A 60 -8.56 -3.63 13.20
CA ALA A 60 -7.45 -4.34 12.58
C ALA A 60 -7.63 -4.43 11.05
N ILE A 61 -8.85 -4.71 10.57
CA ILE A 61 -9.16 -4.71 9.14
C ILE A 61 -8.93 -3.33 8.53
N LYS A 62 -9.42 -2.26 9.18
CA LYS A 62 -9.15 -0.89 8.74
C LYS A 62 -7.66 -0.57 8.70
N GLY A 63 -6.89 -1.03 9.69
CA GLY A 63 -5.44 -0.89 9.73
C GLY A 63 -4.74 -1.58 8.56
N LEU A 64 -5.19 -2.78 8.19
CA LEU A 64 -4.70 -3.51 7.01
C LEU A 64 -5.04 -2.79 5.71
N MET A 65 -6.27 -2.27 5.57
CA MET A 65 -6.64 -1.44 4.41
C MET A 65 -5.75 -0.20 4.30
N LEU A 66 -5.52 0.48 5.42
CA LEU A 66 -4.63 1.65 5.47
C LEU A 66 -3.22 1.30 5.04
N LEU A 67 -2.67 0.19 5.56
CA LEU A 67 -1.34 -0.27 5.20
C LEU A 67 -1.22 -0.55 3.69
N ASN A 68 -2.20 -1.24 3.14
CA ASN A 68 -2.23 -1.59 1.72
C ASN A 68 -2.35 -0.36 0.81
N GLU A 69 -3.24 0.57 1.14
CA GLU A 69 -3.43 1.78 0.34
C GLU A 69 -2.22 2.73 0.44
N ASN A 70 -1.59 2.84 1.61
CA ASN A 70 -0.34 3.59 1.74
C ASN A 70 0.78 2.98 0.89
N ALA A 71 0.92 1.66 0.89
CA ALA A 71 1.92 0.97 0.10
C ALA A 71 1.67 1.10 -1.42
N ALA A 72 0.41 1.05 -1.86
CA ALA A 72 0.06 1.26 -3.26
C ALA A 72 0.33 2.71 -3.69
N ALA A 73 -0.11 3.68 -2.88
CA ALA A 73 0.03 5.10 -3.19
C ALA A 73 1.50 5.57 -3.16
N SER A 74 2.38 4.88 -2.44
CA SER A 74 3.81 5.23 -2.37
C SER A 74 4.59 4.79 -3.61
N ILE A 75 4.00 3.97 -4.48
CA ILE A 75 4.61 3.58 -5.76
C ILE A 75 4.58 4.77 -6.72
N SER A 76 5.76 5.26 -7.06
CA SER A 76 5.95 6.34 -8.04
C SER A 76 6.21 5.80 -9.44
N TYR A 77 6.97 4.70 -9.54
CA TYR A 77 7.26 4.06 -10.81
C TYR A 77 7.27 2.53 -10.69
N LEU A 78 6.87 1.87 -11.78
CA LEU A 78 7.24 0.50 -12.08
C LEU A 78 8.13 0.53 -13.32
N GLY A 79 9.42 0.23 -13.13
CA GLY A 79 10.42 0.34 -14.19
C GLY A 79 10.55 1.79 -14.64
N LYS A 80 10.23 2.04 -15.92
CA LYS A 80 10.20 3.38 -16.51
C LYS A 80 8.81 4.04 -16.50
N HIS A 81 7.78 3.32 -16.07
CA HIS A 81 6.40 3.78 -16.12
C HIS A 81 6.07 4.51 -14.82
N HIS A 82 5.78 5.81 -14.92
CA HIS A 82 5.16 6.53 -13.81
C HIS A 82 3.76 5.99 -13.59
N VAL A 83 3.43 5.66 -12.34
CA VAL A 83 2.15 5.04 -11.97
C VAL A 83 1.55 5.75 -10.77
N ILE A 84 0.23 5.67 -10.65
CA ILE A 84 -0.51 6.10 -9.47
C ILE A 84 -1.50 4.98 -9.20
N PHE A 85 -1.37 4.31 -8.06
CA PHE A 85 -2.18 3.15 -7.75
C PHE A 85 -2.91 3.30 -6.42
N THR A 86 -4.12 2.72 -6.41
CA THR A 86 -4.81 2.23 -5.23
C THR A 86 -4.49 0.75 -5.03
N TYR A 87 -4.80 0.19 -3.86
CA TYR A 87 -4.65 -1.24 -3.65
C TYR A 87 -5.59 -2.07 -4.56
N GLY A 88 -6.72 -1.51 -4.97
CA GLY A 88 -7.59 -2.11 -5.98
C GLY A 88 -6.87 -2.34 -7.30
N ASP A 89 -6.13 -1.32 -7.77
CA ASP A 89 -5.34 -1.44 -9.01
C ASP A 89 -4.30 -2.57 -8.89
N ILE A 90 -3.59 -2.66 -7.76
CA ILE A 90 -2.60 -3.71 -7.50
C ILE A 90 -3.20 -5.12 -7.68
N CYS A 91 -4.44 -5.32 -7.21
CA CYS A 91 -5.16 -6.59 -7.36
C CYS A 91 -5.43 -6.90 -8.85
N ASP A 92 -5.78 -5.88 -9.64
CA ASP A 92 -6.06 -6.02 -11.08
C ASP A 92 -4.80 -6.23 -11.93
N TYR A 93 -3.67 -5.64 -11.56
CA TYR A 93 -2.36 -5.82 -12.22
C TYR A 93 -1.71 -7.18 -11.93
N LYS A 94 -2.36 -8.04 -11.13
CA LYS A 94 -1.90 -9.40 -10.81
C LYS A 94 -0.46 -9.45 -10.28
N ILE A 95 -0.08 -8.45 -9.50
CA ILE A 95 1.21 -8.45 -8.80
C ILE A 95 1.25 -9.68 -7.88
N THR A 96 2.34 -10.43 -7.89
CA THR A 96 2.45 -11.64 -7.07
C THR A 96 2.50 -11.28 -5.59
N ALA A 97 2.08 -12.19 -4.71
CA ALA A 97 2.15 -11.97 -3.27
C ALA A 97 3.59 -11.72 -2.77
N GLN A 98 4.58 -12.30 -3.44
CA GLN A 98 6.00 -12.09 -3.12
C GLN A 98 6.45 -10.67 -3.49
N ASP A 99 6.11 -10.21 -4.68
CA ASP A 99 6.40 -8.84 -5.12
C ASP A 99 5.65 -7.80 -4.30
N TRP A 100 4.40 -8.08 -3.93
CA TRP A 100 3.66 -7.22 -3.02
C TRP A 100 4.33 -7.11 -1.65
N ASN A 101 4.88 -8.21 -1.11
CA ASN A 101 5.60 -8.17 0.15
C ASN A 101 6.86 -7.30 0.09
N VAL A 102 7.57 -7.31 -1.05
CA VAL A 102 8.70 -6.39 -1.30
C VAL A 102 8.23 -4.94 -1.26
N ILE A 103 7.18 -4.61 -2.01
CA ILE A 103 6.61 -3.26 -2.10
C ILE A 103 6.17 -2.78 -0.71
N LEU A 104 5.42 -3.61 0.01
CA LEU A 104 4.90 -3.30 1.33
C LEU A 104 6.02 -3.00 2.32
N THR A 105 7.02 -3.89 2.40
CA THR A 105 8.17 -3.72 3.29
C THR A 105 8.97 -2.47 2.94
N ALA A 106 9.21 -2.22 1.65
CA ALA A 106 9.88 -1.03 1.18
C ALA A 106 9.12 0.25 1.56
N SER A 107 7.80 0.28 1.35
CA SER A 107 6.97 1.41 1.72
C SER A 107 7.00 1.71 3.23
N MET A 108 6.96 0.67 4.06
CA MET A 108 7.08 0.83 5.51
C MET A 108 8.44 1.42 5.90
N ALA A 109 9.53 0.87 5.37
CA ALA A 109 10.89 1.36 5.64
C ALA A 109 11.09 2.82 5.20
N VAL A 110 10.56 3.20 4.03
CA VAL A 110 10.60 4.59 3.55
C VAL A 110 9.76 5.49 4.46
N SER A 111 8.57 5.05 4.88
CA SER A 111 7.72 5.81 5.80
C SER A 111 8.40 6.01 7.15
N GLU A 112 8.98 4.97 7.74
CA GLU A 112 9.73 5.04 9.01
C GLU A 112 10.87 6.04 8.91
N LEU A 113 11.69 5.97 7.86
CA LEU A 113 12.82 6.88 7.65
C LEU A 113 12.41 8.37 7.56
N HIS A 114 11.19 8.67 7.07
CA HIS A 114 10.73 10.04 6.81
C HIS A 114 9.58 10.49 7.72
N SER A 115 9.15 9.66 8.65
CA SER A 115 8.07 10.01 9.59
C SER A 115 8.55 10.90 10.74
N GLY A 116 9.86 11.20 10.82
CA GLY A 116 10.43 12.07 11.86
C GLY A 116 10.26 11.52 13.28
N ASN A 117 9.83 10.26 13.42
CA ASN A 117 9.79 9.56 14.68
C ASN A 117 11.22 9.11 15.00
N ASP A 118 11.88 9.86 15.87
CA ASP A 118 13.08 9.42 16.58
C ASP A 118 12.71 8.23 17.46
N GLY A 119 12.68 7.04 16.85
CA GLY A 119 12.60 5.72 17.46
C GLY A 119 12.19 5.63 18.94
N GLU A 120 10.90 5.82 19.24
CA GLU A 120 10.26 4.85 20.15
C GLU A 120 9.80 3.69 19.27
N MET A 121 10.78 2.90 18.81
CA MET A 121 10.50 1.52 18.44
C MET A 121 9.75 0.91 19.60
N LEU A 122 8.61 0.29 19.30
CA LEU A 122 7.86 -0.53 20.24
C LEU A 122 8.82 -1.60 20.81
N ALA A 123 9.42 -1.30 21.97
CA ALA A 123 10.23 -2.18 22.78
C ALA A 123 9.36 -2.82 23.87
#